data_AF-A0A529QWB1-F1
#
_entry.id   AF-A0A529QWB1-F1
#
_cell.length_a   1.000
_cell.length_b   1.000
_cell.length_c   1.000
_cell.angle_alpha   90.00
_cell.angle_beta   90.00
_cell.angle_gamma   90.00
#
_symmetry.space_group_name_H-M   'P 1'
#
loop_
_entity.id
_entity.type
_entity.pdbx_description
1 polymer ?
#
loop_
_entity_poly.entity_id
_entity_poly.type
_entity_poly.pdbx_seq_one_letter_code
_entity_poly.pdbx_strand_id
1 'polypeptide(L)'
;VLLAPMLAFAPALPHGGFQWFIVLMLGVFGAGGHYLLVRAYRLATTTQLAPFPYSQMVWMIISGWVIFHQFPDRWTLLGAAIIVASGLYIIHREHRLRVRNSASLDTEAEALAKKL
;
A
#
# COMPACT_ATOMS: atom_id res chain seq x y z
N VAL A 1 -24.31 6.07 -0.63
CA VAL A 1 -25.70 6.54 -0.83
C VAL A 1 -26.31 6.02 -2.13
N LEU A 2 -25.60 6.03 -3.26
CA LEU A 2 -26.13 5.51 -4.55
C LEU A 2 -26.41 3.99 -4.62
N LEU A 3 -25.90 3.19 -3.67
CA LEU A 3 -26.13 1.73 -3.63
C LEU A 3 -27.27 1.29 -2.69
N ALA A 4 -27.80 2.22 -1.87
CA ALA A 4 -28.88 1.93 -0.93
C ALA A 4 -30.15 1.32 -1.59
N PRO A 5 -30.61 1.75 -2.78
CA PRO A 5 -31.82 1.17 -3.38
C PRO A 5 -31.62 -0.25 -3.95
N MET A 6 -30.37 -0.69 -4.15
CA MET A 6 -30.08 -2.03 -4.67
C MET A 6 -30.18 -3.12 -3.60
N LEU A 7 -30.04 -2.75 -2.32
CA LEU A 7 -30.08 -3.66 -1.18
C LEU A 7 -31.50 -4.21 -0.92
N ALA A 8 -32.53 -3.46 -1.32
CA ALA A 8 -33.93 -3.83 -1.09
C ALA A 8 -34.40 -4.99 -1.99
N PHE A 9 -33.70 -5.28 -3.09
CA PHE A 9 -34.14 -6.26 -4.09
C PHE A 9 -33.48 -7.65 -3.97
N ALA A 10 -32.48 -7.82 -3.11
CA ALA A 10 -31.89 -9.12 -2.82
C ALA A 10 -31.47 -9.17 -1.34
N PRO A 11 -32.34 -9.67 -0.43
CA PRO A 11 -31.93 -9.95 0.94
C PRO A 11 -30.94 -11.12 0.94
N ALA A 12 -29.69 -10.85 0.61
CA ALA A 12 -28.56 -11.77 0.72
C ALA A 12 -28.01 -11.74 2.15
N LEU A 13 -28.90 -11.90 3.13
CA LEU A 13 -28.47 -12.04 4.52
C LEU A 13 -27.63 -13.30 4.63
N PRO A 14 -26.46 -13.25 5.28
CA PRO A 14 -25.64 -14.44 5.50
C PRO A 14 -26.49 -15.49 6.25
N HIS A 15 -26.83 -16.59 5.58
CA HIS A 15 -27.69 -17.63 6.14
C HIS A 15 -26.89 -18.66 6.95
N GLY A 16 -25.55 -18.69 6.80
CA GLY A 16 -24.66 -19.62 7.50
C GLY A 16 -23.71 -18.93 8.49
N GLY A 17 -23.40 -19.63 9.60
CA GLY A 17 -22.46 -19.12 10.62
C GLY A 17 -21.05 -18.82 10.08
N PHE A 18 -20.59 -19.58 9.08
CA PHE A 18 -19.32 -19.32 8.39
C PHE A 18 -19.32 -17.99 7.63
N GLN A 19 -20.45 -17.60 7.01
CA GLN A 19 -20.55 -16.34 6.28
C GLN A 19 -20.52 -15.15 7.25
N TRP A 20 -21.18 -15.27 8.40
CA TRP A 20 -21.08 -14.28 9.48
C TRP A 20 -19.65 -14.12 10.00
N PHE A 21 -18.93 -15.23 10.16
CA PHE A 21 -17.53 -15.20 10.56
C PHE A 21 -16.66 -14.43 9.55
N ILE A 22 -16.83 -14.69 8.25
CA ILE A 22 -16.11 -13.95 7.20
C ILE A 22 -16.43 -12.46 7.25
N VAL A 23 -17.70 -12.08 7.38
CA VAL A 23 -18.12 -10.66 7.45
C VAL A 23 -17.51 -9.97 8.67
N LEU A 24 -17.48 -10.64 9.83
CA LEU A 24 -16.87 -10.12 11.05
C LEU A 24 -15.36 -9.93 10.87
N MET A 25 -14.66 -10.94 10.34
CA MET A 25 -13.23 -10.85 10.04
C MET A 25 -12.94 -9.72 9.05
N LEU A 26 -13.72 -9.61 7.97
CA LEU A 26 -13.58 -8.52 7.00
C LEU A 26 -13.71 -7.15 7.67
N GLY A 27 -14.68 -6.98 8.57
CA GLY A 27 -14.85 -5.77 9.36
C GLY A 27 -13.66 -5.46 10.26
N VAL A 28 -13.15 -6.47 10.99
CA VAL A 28 -12.01 -6.32 11.91
C VAL A 28 -10.73 -5.97 11.16
N PHE A 29 -10.39 -6.70 10.10
CA PHE A 29 -9.20 -6.43 9.31
C PHE A 29 -9.31 -5.11 8.54
N GLY A 30 -10.48 -4.81 7.97
CA GLY A 30 -10.72 -3.54 7.28
C GLY A 30 -10.59 -2.35 8.22
N ALA A 31 -11.31 -2.35 9.35
CA ALA A 31 -11.25 -1.27 10.32
C ALA A 31 -9.86 -1.15 10.97
N GLY A 32 -9.23 -2.28 11.34
CA GLY A 32 -7.90 -2.31 11.91
C GLY A 32 -6.84 -1.77 10.94
N GLY A 33 -6.88 -2.21 9.68
CA GLY A 33 -5.98 -1.72 8.63
C GLY A 33 -6.14 -0.23 8.39
N HIS A 34 -7.37 0.27 8.28
CA HIS A 34 -7.63 1.71 8.13
C HIS A 34 -7.20 2.52 9.36
N TYR A 35 -7.43 2.01 10.57
CA TYR A 35 -6.99 2.67 11.80
C TYR A 35 -5.46 2.83 11.84
N LEU A 36 -4.73 1.77 11.51
CA LEU A 36 -3.27 1.77 11.41
C LEU A 36 -2.79 2.76 10.33
N LEU A 37 -3.46 2.78 9.19
CA LEU A 37 -3.13 3.70 8.09
C LEU A 37 -3.31 5.17 8.52
N VAL A 38 -4.43 5.50 9.17
CA VAL A 38 -4.69 6.85 9.70
C VAL A 38 -3.65 7.22 10.76
N ARG A 39 -3.28 6.29 11.64
CA ARG A 39 -2.20 6.50 12.62
C ARG A 39 -0.85 6.76 11.94
N ALA A 40 -0.52 6.02 10.88
CA ALA A 40 0.72 6.19 10.14
C ALA A 40 0.80 7.58 9.48
N TYR A 41 -0.31 8.05 8.88
CA TYR A 41 -0.39 9.41 8.31
C TYR A 41 -0.22 10.52 9.36
N ARG A 42 -0.51 10.25 10.63
CA ARG A 42 -0.29 11.22 11.73
C ARG A 42 1.16 11.26 12.23
N LEU A 43 1.93 10.20 12.02
CA LEU A 43 3.28 10.03 12.59
C LEU A 43 4.40 10.28 11.58
N ALA A 44 4.14 10.09 10.29
CA ALA A 44 5.14 10.20 9.23
C ALA A 44 4.75 11.24 8.19
N THR A 45 5.76 11.78 7.49
CA THR A 45 5.54 12.79 6.44
C THR A 45 4.87 12.17 5.21
N THR A 46 4.00 12.93 4.53
CA THR A 46 3.25 12.48 3.35
C THR A 46 4.13 11.83 2.29
N THR A 47 5.37 12.32 2.12
CA THR A 47 6.35 11.80 1.16
C THR A 47 6.84 10.39 1.50
N GLN A 48 6.95 10.04 2.79
CA GLN A 48 7.39 8.71 3.23
C GLN A 48 6.29 7.65 3.11
N LEU A 49 5.02 8.05 3.16
CA LEU A 49 3.86 7.15 3.00
C LEU A 49 3.37 7.03 1.57
N ALA A 50 3.79 7.93 0.68
CA ALA A 50 3.49 7.85 -0.76
C ALA A 50 3.73 6.46 -1.40
N PRO A 51 4.79 5.69 -1.08
CA PRO A 51 5.00 4.37 -1.66
C PRO A 51 4.02 3.28 -1.17
N PHE A 52 3.30 3.51 -0.06
CA PHE A 52 2.51 2.46 0.60
C PHE A 52 1.31 1.96 -0.22
N PRO A 53 0.47 2.84 -0.82
CA PRO A 53 -0.63 2.40 -1.70
C PRO A 53 -0.15 1.60 -2.91
N TYR A 54 1.04 1.89 -3.44
CA TYR A 54 1.60 1.14 -4.58
C TYR A 54 2.01 -0.28 -4.17
N SER A 55 2.58 -0.46 -2.97
CA SER A 55 2.87 -1.79 -2.41
C SER A 55 1.57 -2.59 -2.18
N GLN A 56 0.50 -1.92 -1.71
CA GLN A 56 -0.81 -2.55 -1.55
C GLN A 56 -1.35 -3.12 -2.86
N MET A 57 -1.17 -2.42 -3.99
CA MET A 57 -1.58 -2.92 -5.31
C MET A 57 -0.90 -4.24 -5.67
N VAL A 58 0.40 -4.38 -5.35
CA VAL A 58 1.15 -5.61 -5.60
C VAL A 58 0.55 -6.77 -4.80
N TRP A 59 0.29 -6.56 -3.51
CA TRP A 59 -0.35 -7.57 -2.66
C TRP A 59 -1.75 -7.93 -3.14
N MET A 60 -2.52 -6.96 -3.65
CA MET A 60 -3.86 -7.20 -4.18
C MET A 60 -3.82 -8.13 -5.41
N ILE A 61 -2.86 -7.93 -6.32
CA ILE A 61 -2.68 -8.78 -7.50
C ILE A 61 -2.28 -10.20 -7.09
N ILE A 62 -1.28 -10.32 -6.20
CA ILE A 62 -0.80 -11.62 -5.71
C ILE A 62 -1.94 -12.38 -5.03
N SER A 63 -2.66 -11.73 -4.12
CA SER A 63 -3.77 -12.33 -3.37
C SER A 63 -4.93 -12.71 -4.30
N GLY A 64 -5.21 -11.88 -5.31
CA GLY A 64 -6.19 -12.16 -6.35
C GLY A 64 -5.88 -13.46 -7.09
N TRP A 65 -4.63 -13.64 -7.51
CA TRP A 65 -4.19 -14.85 -8.18
C TRP A 65 -4.17 -16.07 -7.27
N VAL A 66 -3.65 -15.95 -6.04
CA VAL A 66 -3.51 -17.08 -5.11
C VAL A 66 -4.87 -17.59 -4.61
N ILE A 67 -5.81 -16.70 -4.29
CA ILE A 67 -7.09 -17.07 -3.66
C ILE A 67 -8.13 -17.44 -4.71
N PHE A 68 -8.19 -16.69 -5.81
CA PHE A 68 -9.25 -16.84 -6.82
C PHE A 68 -8.77 -17.53 -8.10
N HIS A 69 -7.49 -17.88 -8.21
CA HIS A 69 -6.86 -18.42 -9.41
C HIS A 69 -7.14 -17.60 -10.68
N GLN A 70 -7.49 -16.32 -10.51
CA GLN A 70 -7.85 -15.43 -11.60
C GLN A 70 -6.62 -14.63 -12.00
N PHE A 71 -6.06 -14.95 -13.17
CA PHE A 71 -4.95 -14.19 -13.69
C PHE A 71 -5.45 -12.86 -14.28
N PRO A 72 -4.77 -11.74 -14.02
CA PRO A 72 -5.13 -10.45 -14.60
C PRO A 72 -5.11 -10.50 -16.14
N ASP A 73 -6.00 -9.74 -16.77
CA ASP A 73 -6.02 -9.62 -18.22
C ASP A 73 -4.79 -8.85 -18.75
N ARG A 74 -4.59 -8.88 -20.06
CA ARG A 74 -3.40 -8.26 -20.69
C ARG A 74 -3.29 -6.77 -20.38
N TRP A 75 -4.41 -6.07 -20.26
CA TRP A 75 -4.46 -4.65 -19.93
C TRP A 75 -4.10 -4.38 -18.46
N THR A 76 -4.58 -5.21 -17.54
CA THR A 76 -4.22 -5.13 -16.11
C THR A 76 -2.73 -5.44 -15.92
N LEU A 77 -2.18 -6.40 -16.67
CA LEU A 77 -0.74 -6.69 -16.69
C LEU A 77 0.09 -5.50 -17.17
N LEU A 78 -0.36 -4.81 -18.23
CA LEU A 78 0.32 -3.61 -18.73
C LEU A 78 0.31 -2.49 -17.68
N GLY A 79 -0.84 -2.24 -17.06
CA GLY A 79 -0.96 -1.27 -15.96
C GLY A 79 -0.09 -1.65 -14.75
N ALA A 80 -0.10 -2.92 -14.36
CA ALA A 80 0.73 -3.45 -13.29
C ALA A 80 2.22 -3.29 -13.58
N ALA A 81 2.66 -3.53 -14.83
CA ALA A 81 4.05 -3.34 -15.24
C ALA A 81 4.48 -1.87 -15.10
N ILE A 82 3.62 -0.91 -15.47
CA ILE A 82 3.88 0.53 -15.29
C ILE A 82 4.00 0.88 -13.81
N ILE A 83 3.11 0.34 -12.96
CA ILE A 83 3.14 0.57 -11.50
C ILE A 83 4.43 0.01 -10.90
N VAL A 84 4.81 -1.22 -11.25
CA VAL A 84 6.05 -1.87 -10.77
C VAL A 84 7.27 -1.10 -11.23
N ALA A 85 7.33 -0.67 -12.49
CA ALA A 85 8.42 0.15 -13.03
C ALA A 85 8.53 1.49 -12.29
N SER A 86 7.39 2.13 -11.99
CA SER A 86 7.33 3.38 -11.22
C SER A 86 7.79 3.17 -9.77
N GLY A 87 7.36 2.09 -9.13
CA GLY A 87 7.80 1.71 -7.78
C GLY A 87 9.30 1.45 -7.70
N LEU A 88 9.83 0.70 -8.68
CA LEU A 88 11.28 0.44 -8.77
C LEU A 88 12.08 1.73 -9.01
N TYR A 89 11.57 2.64 -9.83
CA TYR A 89 12.16 3.95 -10.04
C TYR A 89 12.18 4.80 -8.77
N ILE A 90 11.10 4.80 -7.98
CA ILE A 90 11.04 5.52 -6.70
C ILE A 90 12.08 4.96 -5.73
N ILE A 91 12.17 3.63 -5.59
CA ILE A 91 13.15 2.97 -4.72
C ILE A 91 14.57 3.32 -5.16
N HIS A 92 14.87 3.25 -6.46
CA HIS A 92 16.18 3.60 -6.98
C HIS A 92 16.53 5.08 -6.73
N ARG A 93 15.58 5.98 -6.94
CA ARG A 93 15.73 7.43 -6.69
C ARG A 93 15.98 7.71 -5.22
N GLU A 94 15.26 7.05 -4.32
CA GLU A 94 15.41 7.23 -2.88
C GLU A 94 16.75 6.69 -2.38
N HIS A 95 17.21 5.56 -2.92
CA HIS A 95 18.54 5.03 -2.64
C HIS A 95 19.64 6.00 -3.08
N ARG A 96 19.49 6.64 -4.24
CA ARG A 96 20.41 7.65 -4.77
C ARG A 96 20.45 8.92 -3.92
N LEU A 97 19.30 9.38 -3.45
CA LEU A 97 19.20 10.56 -2.58
C LEU A 97 19.81 10.29 -1.19
N ARG A 98 19.61 9.09 -0.64
CA ARG A 98 20.17 8.70 0.66
C ARG A 98 21.70 8.64 0.62
N VAL A 99 22.28 8.05 -0.43
CA VAL A 99 23.74 8.00 -0.62
C VAL A 99 24.34 9.39 -0.76
N ARG A 100 23.65 10.33 -1.42
CA ARG A 100 24.14 11.71 -1.59
C ARG A 100 24.10 12.52 -0.28
N ASN A 101 23.06 12.36 0.54
CA ASN A 101 22.99 13.02 1.84
C ASN A 101 24.04 12.50 2.83
N SER A 102 24.38 11.21 2.80
CA SER A 102 25.44 10.66 3.66
C SER A 102 26.81 11.28 3.33
N ALA A 103 27.15 11.40 2.04
CA ALA A 103 28.42 11.97 1.61
C ALA A 103 28.61 13.44 1.99
N SER A 104 27.54 14.25 2.01
CA SER A 104 27.63 15.66 2.44
C SER A 104 27.86 15.81 3.94
N LEU A 105 27.27 14.93 4.76
CA LEU A 105 27.43 14.93 6.22
C LEU A 105 28.87 14.56 6.61
N ASP A 106 29.46 13.58 5.93
CA ASP A 106 30.86 13.19 6.16
C ASP A 106 31.83 14.33 5.81
N THR A 107 31.53 15.08 4.74
CA THR A 107 32.34 16.24 4.30
C THR A 107 32.25 17.41 5.28
N GLU A 108 31.07 17.71 5.82
CA GLU A 108 30.89 18.73 6.87
C GLU A 108 31.57 18.35 8.18
N ALA A 109 31.51 17.07 8.57
CA ALA A 109 32.15 16.56 9.78
C ALA A 109 33.69 16.66 9.70
N GLU A 110 34.27 16.32 8.54
CA GLU A 110 35.71 16.44 8.30
C GLU A 110 36.17 17.91 8.33
N ALA A 111 35.37 18.82 7.77
CA ALA A 111 35.66 20.26 7.78
C ALA A 111 35.59 20.87 9.20
N LEU A 112 34.67 20.40 10.05
CA LEU A 112 34.58 20.80 11.46
C LEU A 112 35.76 20.27 12.28
N ALA A 113 36.13 19.00 12.08
CA ALA A 113 37.26 18.39 12.78
C ALA A 113 38.59 19.10 12.50
N LYS A 114 38.77 19.65 11.29
CA LYS A 114 39.98 20.38 10.89
C LYS A 114 40.03 21.82 11.43
N LYS A 115 38.92 22.36 11.94
CA LYS A 115 38.82 23.72 12.50
C LYS A 115 39.03 23.78 14.02
N LEU A 116 38.91 22.65 14.71
CA LEU A 116 39.23 22.48 16.13
C LEU A 116 40.72 22.14 16.30
#